data_AF-A0A382HV51-F1
#
_entry.id   AF-A0A382HV51-F1
#
_cell.length_a   1.000
_cell.length_b   1.000
_cell.length_c   1.000
_cell.angle_alpha   90.00
_cell.angle_beta   90.00
_cell.angle_gamma   90.00
#
_symmetry.space_group_name_H-M   'P 1'
#
loop_
_entity.id
_entity.type
_entity.pdbx_description
1 polymer ?
#
loop_
_entity_poly.entity_id
_entity_poly.type
_entity_poly.pdbx_seq_one_letter_code
_entity_poly.pdbx_strand_id
1 'polypeptide(L)'
;MDRPIDFYSRILGMEIISRKTSPRGSKLVFLRFPDTNCELELCSFPDSGNTEVPEDLVHLVFQVEDLEQCIANLQKEGVPITEGPIKTKNGTRFIFTEDPDKYEIELMQY
;
A
#
# COMPACT_ATOMS: atom_id res chain seq x y z
N MET A 1 -0.71 1.39 13.14
CA MET A 1 -2.01 0.90 12.63
C MET A 1 -2.78 2.00 11.92
N ASP A 2 -3.13 3.13 12.56
CA ASP A 2 -3.93 4.17 11.90
C ASP A 2 -3.26 4.79 10.66
N ARG A 3 -1.93 5.01 10.72
CA ARG A 3 -1.15 5.54 9.59
C ARG A 3 -1.23 4.62 8.34
N PRO A 4 -0.89 3.31 8.41
CA PRO A 4 -1.12 2.39 7.30
C PRO A 4 -2.55 2.34 6.81
N ILE A 5 -3.55 2.32 7.70
CA ILE A 5 -4.96 2.30 7.28
C ILE A 5 -5.30 3.53 6.43
N ASP A 6 -4.88 4.72 6.86
CA ASP A 6 -5.11 5.96 6.09
C ASP A 6 -4.45 5.87 4.71
N PHE A 7 -3.21 5.40 4.63
CA PHE A 7 -2.49 5.21 3.38
C PHE A 7 -3.24 4.28 2.42
N TYR A 8 -3.50 3.03 2.84
CA TYR A 8 -4.12 2.05 1.96
C TYR A 8 -5.58 2.40 1.62
N SER A 9 -6.32 3.00 2.55
CA SER A 9 -7.73 3.30 2.30
C SER A 9 -7.97 4.64 1.60
N ARG A 10 -7.48 5.74 2.17
CA ARG A 10 -7.79 7.09 1.69
C ARG A 10 -6.92 7.48 0.50
N ILE A 11 -5.65 7.08 0.49
CA ILE A 11 -4.70 7.47 -0.55
C ILE A 11 -4.74 6.49 -1.72
N LEU A 12 -4.67 5.19 -1.44
CA LEU A 12 -4.72 4.16 -2.49
C LEU A 12 -6.15 3.72 -2.86
N GLY A 13 -7.16 4.00 -2.04
CA GLY A 13 -8.56 3.72 -2.38
C GLY A 13 -9.05 2.32 -2.00
N MET A 14 -8.37 1.60 -1.11
CA MET A 14 -8.85 0.32 -0.60
C MET A 14 -9.98 0.49 0.42
N GLU A 15 -10.91 -0.45 0.43
CA GLU A 15 -12.01 -0.49 1.40
C GLU A 15 -11.65 -1.35 2.60
N ILE A 16 -12.06 -0.93 3.79
CA ILE A 16 -11.91 -1.72 5.02
C ILE A 16 -13.02 -2.77 5.04
N ILE A 17 -12.64 -4.04 4.94
CA ILE A 17 -13.57 -5.17 4.93
C ILE A 17 -13.93 -5.60 6.34
N SER A 18 -12.92 -5.73 7.22
CA SER A 18 -13.16 -6.11 8.61
C SER A 18 -12.02 -5.71 9.53
N ARG A 19 -12.32 -5.66 10.84
CA ARG A 19 -11.34 -5.47 11.91
C ARG A 19 -11.47 -6.60 12.92
N LYS A 20 -10.35 -7.20 13.34
CA LYS A 20 -10.33 -8.33 14.28
C LYS A 20 -9.24 -8.13 15.34
N THR A 21 -9.41 -8.79 16.48
CA THR A 21 -8.32 -9.00 17.45
C THR A 21 -8.02 -10.49 17.49
N SER A 22 -6.77 -10.88 17.26
CA SER A 22 -6.37 -12.29 17.31
C SER A 22 -6.38 -12.81 18.76
N PRO A 23 -6.44 -14.14 18.98
CA PRO A 23 -6.33 -14.71 20.33
C PRO A 23 -5.02 -14.34 21.05
N ARG A 24 -3.99 -13.94 20.29
CA ARG A 24 -2.70 -13.49 20.81
C ARG A 24 -2.66 -12.00 21.13
N GLY A 25 -3.74 -11.25 20.87
CA GLY A 25 -3.85 -9.81 21.13
C GLY A 25 -3.51 -8.91 19.94
N SER A 26 -3.09 -9.45 18.80
CA SER A 26 -2.80 -8.66 17.60
C SER A 26 -4.06 -7.98 17.04
N LYS A 27 -3.94 -6.73 16.62
CA LYS A 27 -4.99 -5.99 15.90
C LYS A 27 -4.81 -6.23 14.41
N LEU A 28 -5.86 -6.71 13.77
CA LEU A 28 -5.88 -7.06 12.35
C LEU A 28 -6.88 -6.16 11.62
N VAL A 29 -6.51 -5.63 10.47
CA VAL A 29 -7.40 -4.92 9.56
C VAL A 29 -7.27 -5.50 8.17
N PHE A 30 -8.38 -5.91 7.60
CA PHE A 30 -8.45 -6.49 6.26
C PHE A 30 -8.93 -5.42 5.30
N LEU A 31 -8.15 -5.15 4.26
CA LEU A 31 -8.46 -4.17 3.23
C LEU A 31 -8.50 -4.83 1.85
N ARG A 32 -9.25 -4.23 0.92
CA ARG A 32 -9.40 -4.77 -0.43
C ARG A 32 -9.73 -3.66 -1.42
N PHE A 33 -9.30 -3.78 -2.67
CA PHE A 33 -9.87 -2.93 -3.73
C PHE A 33 -11.32 -3.35 -4.04
N PRO A 34 -12.20 -2.43 -4.49
CA PRO A 34 -13.62 -2.74 -4.74
C PRO A 34 -13.87 -3.95 -5.65
N ASP A 35 -13.00 -4.18 -6.64
CA ASP A 35 -13.20 -5.18 -7.70
C ASP A 35 -12.25 -6.39 -7.63
N THR A 36 -11.58 -6.59 -6.49
CA THR A 36 -10.70 -7.76 -6.27
C THR A 36 -11.21 -8.66 -5.16
N ASN A 37 -10.81 -9.93 -5.20
CA ASN A 37 -11.00 -10.88 -4.09
C ASN A 37 -9.72 -11.07 -3.26
N CYS A 38 -8.64 -10.34 -3.57
CA CYS A 38 -7.40 -10.38 -2.83
C CYS A 38 -7.41 -9.37 -1.68
N GLU A 39 -7.29 -9.83 -0.44
CA GLU A 39 -7.26 -8.98 0.75
C GLU A 39 -5.81 -8.72 1.21
N LEU A 40 -5.54 -7.47 1.59
CA LEU A 40 -4.36 -7.08 2.37
C LEU A 40 -4.71 -7.14 3.85
N GLU A 41 -3.99 -7.97 4.61
CA GLU A 41 -4.09 -8.01 6.07
C GLU A 41 -3.00 -7.13 6.69
N LEU A 42 -3.39 -6.02 7.32
CA LEU A 42 -2.52 -5.25 8.21
C LEU A 42 -2.57 -5.86 9.61
N CYS A 43 -1.41 -6.29 10.12
CA CYS A 43 -1.28 -6.87 11.44
C CYS A 43 -0.42 -5.97 12.33
N SER A 44 -0.93 -5.59 13.50
CA SER A 44 -0.18 -4.89 14.53
C SER A 44 -0.21 -5.69 15.81
N PHE A 45 0.97 -6.00 16.33
CA PHE A 45 1.12 -6.60 17.66
C PHE A 45 1.84 -5.58 18.55
N PRO A 46 1.14 -4.87 19.45
CA PRO A 46 1.73 -3.77 20.23
C PRO A 46 3.01 -4.15 20.98
N ASP A 47 3.12 -5.40 21.43
CA ASP A 47 4.24 -5.88 22.23
C ASP A 47 5.46 -6.31 21.39
N SER A 48 5.42 -6.29 20.05
CA SER A 48 6.58 -6.63 19.21
C SER A 48 7.60 -5.50 19.04
N GLY A 49 7.28 -4.28 19.46
CA GLY A 49 8.07 -3.09 19.12
C GLY A 49 7.83 -2.62 17.68
N ASN A 50 8.74 -1.77 17.18
CA ASN A 50 8.62 -1.16 15.86
C ASN A 50 8.90 -2.16 14.74
N THR A 51 8.17 -2.04 13.64
CA THR A 51 8.45 -2.77 12.41
C THR A 51 9.64 -2.10 11.71
N GLU A 52 10.66 -2.89 11.36
CA GLU A 52 11.75 -2.48 10.48
C GLU A 52 11.66 -3.30 9.19
N VAL A 53 11.30 -2.63 8.09
CA VAL A 53 11.23 -3.25 6.77
C VAL A 53 12.55 -3.00 6.06
N PRO A 54 13.33 -4.05 5.73
CA PRO A 54 14.56 -3.88 4.97
C PRO A 54 14.26 -3.48 3.53
N GLU A 55 15.05 -2.52 3.01
CA GLU A 55 15.01 -2.08 1.61
C GLU A 55 15.17 -3.26 0.66
N ASP A 56 14.48 -3.21 -0.49
CA ASP A 56 14.50 -4.18 -1.59
C ASP A 56 14.14 -5.64 -1.23
N LEU A 57 13.72 -5.95 0.01
CA LEU A 57 13.41 -7.33 0.41
C LEU A 57 11.96 -7.72 0.11
N VAL A 58 11.02 -6.80 0.29
CA VAL A 58 9.58 -7.04 0.16
C VAL A 58 8.91 -5.81 -0.45
N HIS A 59 8.30 -5.98 -1.63
CA HIS A 59 7.41 -4.99 -2.20
C HIS A 59 6.07 -5.60 -2.60
N LEU A 60 5.04 -4.75 -2.62
CA LEU A 60 3.70 -5.09 -3.10
C LEU A 60 3.45 -4.36 -4.41
N VAL A 61 2.98 -5.09 -5.43
CA VAL A 61 2.60 -4.50 -6.72
C VAL A 61 1.09 -4.42 -6.83
N PHE A 62 0.57 -3.24 -7.11
CA PHE A 62 -0.85 -3.01 -7.39
C PHE A 62 -1.03 -2.49 -8.81
N GLN A 63 -1.83 -3.21 -9.58
CA GLN A 63 -2.33 -2.70 -10.85
C GLN A 63 -3.41 -1.64 -10.58
N VAL A 64 -3.29 -0.48 -11.20
CA VAL A 64 -4.23 0.63 -11.10
C VAL A 64 -4.82 0.96 -12.48
N GLU A 65 -6.03 1.51 -12.49
CA GLU A 65 -6.70 1.93 -13.73
C GLU A 65 -6.11 3.23 -14.30
N ASP A 66 -5.73 4.16 -13.43
CA ASP A 66 -5.16 5.46 -13.78
C ASP A 66 -3.97 5.81 -12.89
N LEU A 67 -2.77 5.58 -13.42
CA LEU A 67 -1.51 5.86 -12.74
C LEU A 67 -1.29 7.37 -12.51
N GLU A 68 -1.76 8.24 -13.41
CA GLU A 68 -1.61 9.69 -13.25
C GLU A 68 -2.46 10.20 -12.09
N GLN A 69 -3.68 9.68 -11.96
CA GLN A 69 -4.56 10.00 -10.84
C GLN A 69 -3.95 9.55 -9.51
N CYS A 70 -3.35 8.35 -9.46
CA CYS A 70 -2.62 7.88 -8.28
C CYS A 70 -1.42 8.78 -7.95
N ILE A 71 -0.59 9.13 -8.94
CA ILE A 71 0.55 10.04 -8.76
C ILE A 71 0.09 11.40 -8.19
N ALA A 72 -0.97 11.97 -8.76
CA ALA A 72 -1.51 13.25 -8.30
C ALA A 72 -2.02 13.18 -6.85
N ASN A 73 -2.66 12.06 -6.47
CA ASN A 73 -3.11 11.83 -5.09
C ASN A 73 -1.93 11.71 -4.13
N LEU A 74 -0.90 10.92 -4.46
CA LEU A 74 0.30 10.78 -3.64
C LEU A 74 0.98 12.13 -3.39
N GLN A 75 1.16 12.92 -4.45
CA GLN A 75 1.77 14.25 -4.36
C GLN A 75 0.95 15.21 -3.50
N LYS A 76 -0.38 15.22 -3.67
CA LYS A 76 -1.30 16.04 -2.87
C LYS A 76 -1.20 15.72 -1.39
N GLU A 77 -1.02 14.45 -1.05
CA GLU A 77 -0.92 13.95 0.32
C GLU A 77 0.50 14.01 0.89
N GLY A 78 1.47 14.51 0.11
CA GLY A 78 2.87 14.60 0.53
C GLY A 78 3.57 13.25 0.66
N VAL A 79 3.05 12.21 0.00
CA VAL A 79 3.68 10.89 -0.07
C VAL A 79 4.76 10.90 -1.16
N PRO A 80 6.01 10.51 -0.86
CA PRO A 80 7.10 10.55 -1.82
C PRO A 80 6.98 9.42 -2.86
N ILE A 81 7.14 9.77 -4.12
CA ILE A 81 7.45 8.80 -5.18
C ILE A 81 8.96 8.56 -5.11
N THR A 82 9.36 7.33 -4.79
CA THR A 82 10.75 6.94 -4.61
C THR A 82 11.45 6.69 -5.94
N GLU A 83 10.73 6.16 -6.92
CA GLU A 83 11.24 5.93 -8.27
C GLU A 83 10.14 6.05 -9.35
N GLY A 84 10.54 6.55 -10.53
CA GLY A 84 9.67 6.71 -11.69
C GLY A 84 9.11 8.14 -11.89
N PRO A 85 8.12 8.29 -12.79
CA PRO A 85 7.45 7.25 -13.57
C PRO A 85 8.35 6.62 -14.63
N ILE A 86 8.28 5.29 -14.75
CA ILE A 86 8.99 4.49 -15.76
C ILE A 86 7.98 4.01 -16.80
N LYS A 87 8.41 3.93 -18.06
CA LYS A 87 7.63 3.35 -19.16
C LYS A 87 8.45 2.27 -19.87
N THR A 88 7.91 1.07 -19.93
CA THR A 88 8.53 -0.06 -20.65
C THR A 88 8.26 0.03 -22.15
N LYS A 89 9.02 -0.73 -22.94
CA LYS A 89 8.81 -0.85 -24.40
C LYS A 89 7.42 -1.38 -24.76
N ASN A 90 6.80 -2.15 -23.87
CA ASN A 90 5.51 -2.78 -24.11
C ASN A 90 4.31 -1.90 -23.74
N GLY A 91 4.55 -0.66 -23.32
CA GLY A 91 3.48 0.29 -22.96
C GLY A 91 3.25 0.41 -21.45
N THR A 92 3.56 -0.63 -20.68
CA THR A 92 3.40 -0.65 -19.21
C THR A 92 4.14 0.50 -18.55
N ARG A 93 3.46 1.17 -17.62
CA ARG A 93 3.96 2.29 -16.83
C ARG A 93 3.89 1.94 -15.35
N PHE A 94 4.86 2.40 -14.58
CA PHE A 94 4.83 2.20 -13.12
C PHE A 94 5.64 3.26 -12.37
N ILE A 95 5.37 3.37 -11.07
CA ILE A 95 6.15 4.12 -10.08
C ILE A 95 6.36 3.26 -8.84
N PHE A 96 7.35 3.61 -8.04
CA PHE A 96 7.51 3.12 -6.68
C PHE A 96 7.23 4.24 -5.68
N THR A 97 6.63 3.86 -4.55
CA THR A 97 6.38 4.70 -3.38
C THR A 97 6.57 3.84 -2.13
N GLU A 98 6.56 4.46 -0.96
CA GLU A 98 6.60 3.75 0.31
C GLU A 98 5.32 3.95 1.11
N ASP A 99 4.93 2.92 1.85
CA ASP A 99 3.93 3.06 2.89
C ASP A 99 4.53 3.69 4.17
N PRO A 100 3.71 4.03 5.19
CA PRO A 100 4.19 4.67 6.41
C PRO A 100 5.17 3.86 7.28
N ASP A 101 5.28 2.55 7.03
CA ASP A 101 6.19 1.62 7.72
C ASP A 101 7.34 1.16 6.80
N LYS A 102 7.52 1.81 5.64
CA LYS A 102 8.60 1.61 4.66
C LYS A 102 8.49 0.34 3.81
N TYR A 103 7.30 -0.25 3.71
CA TYR A 103 7.06 -1.22 2.64
C TYR A 103 7.09 -0.50 1.30
N GLU A 104 7.86 -1.05 0.37
CA GLU A 104 7.87 -0.57 -1.00
C GLU A 104 6.59 -1.00 -1.72
N ILE A 105 5.98 -0.05 -2.42
CA ILE A 105 4.72 -0.21 -3.13
C ILE A 105 4.95 0.20 -4.59
N GLU A 106 4.76 -0.74 -5.51
CA GLU A 106 4.75 -0.48 -6.94
C GLU A 106 3.30 -0.25 -7.39
N LEU A 107 3.04 0.89 -8.02
CA LEU A 107 1.78 1.13 -8.72
C LEU A 107 2.02 1.03 -10.21
N MET A 108 1.31 0.12 -10.88
CA MET A 108 1.52 -0.17 -12.30
C MET A 108 0.23 -0.06 -13.13
N GLN A 109 0.37 0.31 -14.40
CA GLN A 109 -0.72 0.37 -15.38
C GLN A 109 -0.22 -0.20 -16.72
N TYR A 110 -1.02 -1.05 -17.38
CA TYR A 110 -0.71 -1.60 -18.70
C TYR A 110 -0.94 -0.60 -19.84
#